data_AF-A0A520HM08-F1
#
_entry.id   AF-A0A520HM08-F1
#
_cell.length_a   1.000
_cell.length_b   1.000
_cell.length_c   1.000
_cell.angle_alpha   90.00
_cell.angle_beta   90.00
_cell.angle_gamma   90.00
#
_symmetry.space_group_name_H-M   'P 1'
#
loop_
_entity.id
_entity.type
_entity.pdbx_description
1 polymer ?
#
loop_
_entity_poly.entity_id
_entity_poly.type
_entity_poly.pdbx_seq_one_letter_code
_entity_poly.pdbx_strand_id
1 'polypeptide(L)' 'MALSSSEITNTTGIQLQKGACVVIVRTEWNAHVVDILEEGCKKILQESDVCFEVIEVPGAVEITFAIKSYWENHQYK' A
#
# COMPACT_ATOMS: atom_id res chain seq x y z
N MET A 1 -11.39 -6.03 -20.86
CA MET A 1 -11.96 -4.73 -20.44
C MET A 1 -12.32 -4.87 -18.98
N ALA A 2 -11.63 -4.18 -18.08
CA ALA A 2 -11.97 -4.22 -16.65
C ALA A 2 -13.29 -3.49 -16.43
N LEU A 3 -14.21 -4.09 -15.67
CA LEU A 3 -15.48 -3.47 -15.29
C LEU A 3 -15.19 -2.41 -14.22
N SER A 4 -15.18 -1.13 -14.60
CA SER A 4 -14.99 0.00 -13.67
C SER A 4 -16.35 0.46 -13.13
N SER A 5 -16.87 -0.25 -12.13
CA SER A 5 -18.05 0.19 -11.35
C SER A 5 -17.66 1.28 -10.35
N SER A 6 -18.53 2.29 -10.14
CA SER A 6 -18.32 3.38 -9.18
C SER A 6 -18.30 2.94 -7.71
N GLU A 7 -18.74 1.71 -7.43
CA GLU A 7 -18.70 1.13 -6.09
C GLU A 7 -17.28 0.77 -5.63
N ILE A 8 -16.35 0.54 -6.57
CA ILE A 8 -14.96 0.15 -6.26
C ILE A 8 -14.22 1.28 -5.53
N THR A 9 -14.61 2.52 -5.79
CA THR A 9 -14.04 3.72 -5.17
C THR A 9 -14.80 4.18 -3.92
N ASN A 10 -15.87 3.48 -3.54
CA ASN A 10 -16.67 3.86 -2.39
C ASN A 10 -16.00 3.38 -1.09
N THR A 11 -15.38 4.30 -0.36
CA THR A 11 -14.72 4.05 0.93
C THR A 11 -15.68 4.06 2.13
N THR A 12 -16.99 4.23 1.91
CA THR A 12 -18.02 4.23 2.97
C THR A 12 -18.09 2.84 3.61
N GLY A 13 -17.57 2.71 4.84
CA GLY A 13 -17.61 1.47 5.62
C GLY A 13 -16.23 0.89 5.98
N ILE A 14 -15.14 1.40 5.38
CA ILE A 14 -13.78 1.02 5.80
C ILE A 14 -13.47 1.79 7.09
N GLN A 15 -13.82 1.20 8.23
CA GLN A 15 -13.43 1.69 9.55
C GLN A 15 -11.95 1.36 9.76
N LEU A 16 -11.06 2.24 9.28
CA LEU A 16 -9.65 2.20 9.71
C LEU A 16 -9.64 2.39 11.23
N GLN A 17 -9.23 1.34 11.94
CA GLN A 17 -9.09 1.41 13.40
C GLN A 17 -8.10 2.52 13.73
N LYS A 18 -8.47 3.42 14.66
CA LYS A 18 -7.55 4.45 15.17
C LYS A 18 -6.27 3.75 15.67
N GLY A 19 -5.15 3.94 14.95
CA GLY A 19 -3.87 3.29 15.23
C GLY A 19 -3.40 2.26 14.19
N ALA A 20 -4.17 2.00 13.13
CA ALA A 20 -3.70 1.17 12.02
C ALA A 20 -2.59 1.89 11.22
N CYS A 21 -1.52 1.16 10.90
CA CYS A 21 -0.46 1.61 10.01
C CYS A 21 -0.48 0.77 8.73
N VAL A 22 -0.39 1.41 7.58
CA VAL A 22 -0.38 0.76 6.26
C VAL A 22 1.05 0.68 5.74
N VAL A 23 1.49 -0.49 5.30
CA VAL A 23 2.83 -0.66 4.71
C VAL A 23 2.68 -0.87 3.21
N ILE A 24 3.26 0.03 2.44
CA ILE A 24 3.29 -0.04 0.98
C ILE A 24 4.61 -0.68 0.57
N VAL A 25 4.56 -1.86 -0.04
CA VAL A 25 5.73 -2.51 -0.63
C VAL A 25 5.67 -2.34 -2.14
N ARG A 26 6.65 -1.64 -2.70
CA ARG A 26 6.71 -1.30 -4.13
C ARG A 26 8.00 -1.80 -4.76
N THR A 27 7.98 -2.06 -6.05
CA THR A 27 9.19 -2.41 -6.82
C THR A 27 9.73 -1.20 -7.58
N GLU A 28 11.06 -1.13 -7.73
CA GLU A 28 11.71 -0.13 -8.60
C GLU A 28 11.49 -0.42 -10.11
N TRP A 29 11.07 -1.65 -10.45
CA TRP A 29 10.82 -2.05 -11.83
C TRP A 29 9.60 -1.33 -12.40
N ASN A 30 9.75 -0.72 -13.58
CA ASN A 30 8.73 0.16 -14.18
C ASN A 30 8.34 1.36 -13.30
N ALA A 31 9.33 2.00 -12.66
CA ALA A 31 9.16 3.16 -11.79
C ALA A 31 8.15 4.20 -12.33
N HIS A 32 8.23 4.56 -13.62
CA HIS A 32 7.27 5.51 -14.24
C HIS A 32 5.78 5.18 -14.05
N VAL A 33 5.40 3.90 -13.90
CA VAL A 33 4.04 3.47 -13.56
C VAL A 33 3.88 3.34 -12.05
N VAL A 34 4.83 2.69 -11.38
CA VAL A 34 4.76 2.39 -9.94
C VAL A 34 4.74 3.67 -9.10
N ASP A 35 5.50 4.70 -9.49
CA ASP A 35 5.54 6.00 -8.84
C ASP A 35 4.16 6.67 -8.85
N ILE A 36 3.46 6.64 -9.98
CA ILE A 36 2.10 7.21 -10.09
C ILE A 36 1.10 6.44 -9.23
N LEU A 37 1.24 5.10 -9.16
CA LEU A 37 0.42 4.27 -8.28
C LEU A 37 0.68 4.56 -6.80
N GLU A 38 1.95 4.72 -6.42
CA GLU A 38 2.36 5.08 -5.07
C GLU A 38 1.85 6.46 -4.66
N GLU A 39 1.97 7.46 -5.54
CA GLU A 39 1.41 8.80 -5.34
C GLU A 39 -0.10 8.75 -5.09
N GLY A 40 -0.83 7.95 -5.88
CA GLY A 40 -2.26 7.72 -5.69
C GLY A 40 -2.58 7.13 -4.32
N CYS A 41 -1.84 6.09 -3.91
CA CYS A 41 -2.00 5.47 -2.59
C CYS A 41 -1.69 6.45 -1.45
N LYS A 42 -0.57 7.17 -1.53
CA LYS A 42 -0.15 8.17 -0.54
C LYS A 42 -1.21 9.25 -0.36
N LYS A 43 -1.76 9.76 -1.47
CA LYS A 43 -2.80 10.80 -1.44
C LYS A 43 -4.03 10.33 -0.64
N ILE A 44 -4.55 9.14 -0.92
CA ILE A 44 -5.74 8.62 -0.23
C ILE A 44 -5.47 8.34 1.26
N LEU A 45 -4.30 7.81 1.59
CA LEU A 45 -3.93 7.53 2.98
C LEU A 45 -3.73 8.82 3.78
N GLN A 46 -3.14 9.85 3.18
CA GLN A 46 -3.01 11.19 3.78
C GLN A 46 -4.37 11.87 3.99
N GLU A 47 -5.25 11.84 3.00
CA GLU A 47 -6.62 12.36 3.11
C GLU A 47 -7.43 11.66 4.22
N SER A 48 -7.08 10.41 4.52
CA SER A 48 -7.72 9.59 5.56
C SER A 48 -7.04 9.68 6.93
N ASP A 49 -5.98 10.49 7.09
CA ASP A 49 -5.17 10.61 8.32
C ASP A 49 -4.63 9.26 8.85
N VAL A 50 -4.15 8.42 7.94
CA VAL A 50 -3.63 7.07 8.24
C VAL A 50 -2.10 7.08 8.20
N CYS A 51 -1.46 6.52 9.22
CA CYS A 51 0.00 6.31 9.21
C CYS A 51 0.39 5.31 8.13
N PHE A 52 1.46 5.58 7.38
CA PHE A 52 1.98 4.63 6.41
C PHE A 52 3.50 4.65 6.28
N GLU A 53 4.05 3.53 5.84
CA GLU A 53 5.48 3.33 5.54
C GLU A 53 5.64 2.77 4.13
N VAL A 54 6.72 3.15 3.44
CA VAL A 54 7.01 2.68 2.08
C VAL A 54 8.32 1.90 2.08
N ILE A 55 8.28 0.68 1.53
CA ILE A 55 9.43 -0.20 1.36
C ILE A 55 9.63 -0.44 -0.13
N GLU A 56 10.84 -0.18 -0.60
CA GLU A 56 11.23 -0.40 -1.99
C GLU A 56 12.02 -1.71 -2.14
N VAL A 57 11.69 -2.46 -3.18
CA VAL A 57 12.35 -3.73 -3.52
C VAL A 57 12.81 -3.74 -4.99
N PRO A 58 13.88 -4.49 -5.34
CA PRO A 58 14.44 -4.45 -6.69
C PRO A 58 13.51 -5.03 -7.77
N GLY A 59 12.60 -5.93 -7.40
CA GLY A 59 11.71 -6.60 -8.35
C GLY A 59 10.37 -6.99 -7.74
N ALA A 60 9.45 -7.41 -8.61
CA ALA A 60 8.12 -7.86 -8.18
C ALA A 60 8.17 -9.18 -7.39
N VAL A 61 9.20 -10.00 -7.62
CA VAL A 61 9.40 -11.28 -6.91
C VAL A 61 9.65 -11.01 -5.42
N GLU A 62 10.44 -9.98 -5.12
CA GLU A 62 10.87 -9.60 -3.79
C GLU A 62 9.73 -9.02 -2.94
N ILE A 63 8.63 -8.55 -3.54
CA ILE A 63 7.49 -7.95 -2.82
C ILE A 63 6.96 -8.88 -1.73
N THR A 64 6.74 -10.16 -2.06
CA THR A 64 6.21 -11.14 -1.10
C THR A 64 7.17 -11.42 0.05
N PHE A 65 8.48 -11.44 -0.23
CA PHE A 65 9.52 -11.65 0.79
C PHE A 65 9.64 -10.45 1.72
N ALA A 66 9.57 -9.23 1.18
CA ALA A 66 9.58 -8.01 1.98
C ALA A 66 8.36 -7.91 2.89
N ILE A 67 7.15 -8.23 2.40
CA ILE A 67 5.94 -8.28 3.22
C ILE A 67 6.10 -9.28 4.36
N LYS A 68 6.56 -10.50 4.06
CA LYS A 68 6.77 -11.54 5.07
C LYS A 68 7.80 -11.11 6.12
N SER A 69 8.95 -10.60 5.67
CA SER A 69 10.04 -10.16 6.55
C SER A 69 9.61 -9.00 7.45
N TYR A 70 8.88 -8.02 6.90
CA TYR A 70 8.34 -6.92 7.68
C TYR A 70 7.37 -7.44 8.76
N TRP A 71 6.43 -8.29 8.36
CA TRP A 71 5.45 -8.87 9.30
C TRP A 71 6.14 -9.63 10.44
N GLU A 72 7.08 -10.52 10.13
CA GLU A 72 7.82 -11.32 11.13
C GLU A 72 8.61 -10.44 12.11
N ASN A 73 9.20 -9.33 11.65
CA ASN A 73 9.95 -8.40 12.49
C ASN A 73 9.06 -7.55 13.41
N HIS A 74 7.79 -7.36 13.06
CA HIS A 74 6.83 -6.54 13.80
C HIS A 74 5.79 -7.34 14.58
N GLN A 75 5.61 -8.64 14.31
CA GLN A 75 4.67 -9.53 15.04
C GLN A 75 5.00 -9.70 16.52
N TYR A 76 6.26 -9.53 16.92
CA TYR A 76 6.75 -9.84 18.28
C TYR A 76 7.20 -8.61 19.07
N LYS A 77 6.80 -7.41 18.65
CA LYS A 77 6.96 -6.16 19.42
C LYS A 77 5.64 -5.77 20.07
#